data_AF-A0A7X7SQY8-F1
#
_entry.id   AF-A0A7X7SQY8-F1
#
_cell.length_a   1.000
_cell.length_b   1.000
_cell.length_c   1.000
_cell.angle_alpha   90.00
_cell.angle_beta   90.00
_cell.angle_gamma   90.00
#
_symmetry.space_group_name_H-M   'P 1'
#
loop_
_entity.id
_entity.type
_entity.pdbx_description
1 polymer ?
#
loop_
_entity_poly.entity_id
_entity_poly.type
_entity_poly.pdbx_seq_one_letter_code
_entity_poly.pdbx_strand_id
1 'polypeptide(L)'
;MTLRSFPLKSARRAVVALSAICALTACAAETPAHEQRSTAVAPFKSVRVLDVERMPMERGNYGTTNWGTRTLWRGPNDNGTLRILYVPPGAQGAYIHYHTFHEWAYNIQGDFTNNESTTPHNVSGPVQRFREGNFLSRP
;
A
#
# COMPACT_ATOMS: atom_id res chain seq x y z
N MET A 1 56.57 -25.77 53.71
CA MET A 1 55.72 -24.88 54.53
C MET A 1 55.43 -23.64 53.69
N THR A 2 54.32 -23.47 52.95
CA THR A 2 52.93 -23.12 53.38
C THR A 2 52.93 -21.97 54.40
N LEU A 3 52.26 -20.81 54.24
CA LEU A 3 50.87 -20.48 53.84
C LEU A 3 50.81 -19.02 53.27
N ARG A 4 50.06 -18.69 52.20
CA ARG A 4 48.63 -18.21 52.14
C ARG A 4 48.34 -16.99 53.04
N SER A 5 47.56 -15.94 52.72
CA SER A 5 46.62 -15.59 51.63
C SER A 5 45.91 -14.24 51.95
N PHE A 6 45.69 -13.36 50.95
CA PHE A 6 44.49 -12.53 50.61
C PHE A 6 43.75 -11.65 51.68
N PRO A 7 42.78 -10.77 51.31
CA PRO A 7 42.72 -9.74 50.25
C PRO A 7 42.19 -8.37 50.77
N LEU A 8 42.30 -7.31 49.95
CA LEU A 8 41.64 -6.01 50.15
C LEU A 8 40.11 -6.12 49.96
N LYS A 9 39.34 -5.76 51.01
CA LYS A 9 37.88 -5.65 50.97
C LYS A 9 37.44 -4.24 50.53
N SER A 10 36.75 -4.22 49.39
CA SER A 10 35.61 -3.38 48.98
C SER A 10 34.95 -2.43 49.99
N ALA A 11 34.66 -1.18 49.56
CA ALA A 11 33.36 -0.51 49.70
C ALA A 11 33.34 0.81 48.88
N ARG A 12 32.59 0.87 47.77
CA ARG A 12 31.27 1.52 47.61
C ARG A 12 31.28 3.03 47.23
N ARG A 13 30.80 3.28 46.00
CA ARG A 13 29.86 4.32 45.55
C ARG A 13 30.23 5.80 45.76
N ALA A 14 30.34 6.54 44.65
CA ALA A 14 29.50 7.72 44.37
C ALA A 14 29.62 8.12 42.89
N VAL A 15 28.49 8.10 42.20
CA VAL A 15 28.25 8.65 40.85
C VAL A 15 27.58 9.99 41.05
N VAL A 16 28.13 11.09 40.53
CA VAL A 16 27.49 12.40 40.18
C VAL A 16 28.59 13.22 39.48
N ALA A 17 28.46 13.97 38.39
CA ALA A 17 27.50 14.14 37.30
C ALA A 17 28.19 15.11 36.32
N LEU A 18 28.09 14.89 35.01
CA LEU A 18 28.27 15.96 34.03
C LEU A 18 27.16 15.82 32.97
N SER A 19 26.08 16.57 33.17
CA SER A 19 25.00 16.71 32.21
C SER A 19 25.40 17.77 31.19
N ALA A 20 25.97 17.36 30.06
CA ALA A 20 26.05 18.19 28.87
C ALA A 20 24.74 18.02 28.09
N ILE A 21 23.86 19.02 28.15
CA ILE A 21 22.64 19.08 27.35
C ILE A 21 23.06 19.49 25.93
N CYS A 22 23.27 18.50 25.06
CA CYS A 22 23.28 18.72 23.62
C CYS A 22 21.82 18.88 23.17
N ALA A 23 21.38 20.12 22.98
CA ALA A 23 20.15 20.42 22.27
C ALA A 23 20.35 20.10 20.77
N LEU A 24 20.15 18.84 20.41
CA LEU A 24 19.89 18.46 19.01
C LEU A 24 18.45 18.87 18.71
N THR A 25 18.28 20.00 18.04
CA THR A 25 17.07 20.27 17.26
C THR A 25 16.99 19.21 16.17
N ALA A 26 16.33 18.10 16.50
CA ALA A 26 15.83 17.16 15.50
C ALA A 26 14.73 17.90 14.74
N CYS A 27 15.08 18.47 13.59
CA CYS A 27 14.08 18.76 12.57
C CYS A 27 13.44 17.42 12.24
N ALA A 28 12.22 17.19 12.74
CA ALA A 28 11.44 16.02 12.38
C ALA A 28 11.29 16.05 10.86
N ALA A 29 11.98 15.14 10.18
CA ALA A 29 11.77 14.93 8.76
C ALA A 29 10.29 14.62 8.57
N GLU A 30 9.61 15.47 7.80
CA GLU A 30 8.20 15.35 7.51
C GLU A 30 7.96 13.95 6.94
N THR A 31 7.24 13.12 7.70
CA THR A 31 6.96 11.75 7.24
C THR A 31 5.99 11.88 6.08
N PRO A 32 6.35 11.43 4.87
CA PRO A 32 5.47 11.57 3.72
C PRO A 32 4.13 10.88 4.03
N ALA A 33 3.02 11.52 3.65
CA ALA A 33 1.68 11.04 3.97
C ALA A 33 1.40 9.60 3.47
N HIS A 34 2.15 9.15 2.46
CA HIS A 34 2.14 7.78 1.94
C HIS A 34 3.42 7.49 1.15
N GLU A 35 3.72 6.21 0.95
CA GLU A 35 4.89 5.74 0.18
C GLU A 35 4.44 4.79 -0.94
N GLN A 36 4.99 4.98 -2.14
CA GLN A 36 4.72 4.15 -3.32
C GLN A 36 5.90 3.20 -3.59
N ARG A 37 5.66 1.88 -3.73
CA ARG A 37 6.73 0.85 -3.78
C ARG A 37 6.69 -0.07 -5.01
N SER A 38 7.85 -0.66 -5.31
CA SER A 38 8.15 -1.65 -6.36
C SER A 38 8.26 -3.11 -5.83
N THR A 39 8.60 -4.10 -6.69
CA THR A 39 8.69 -5.54 -6.32
C THR A 39 9.79 -5.84 -5.28
N ALA A 40 9.51 -6.87 -4.49
CA ALA A 40 10.30 -7.40 -3.39
C ALA A 40 11.19 -8.60 -3.79
N VAL A 41 12.48 -8.63 -3.39
CA VAL A 41 13.46 -9.69 -3.77
C VAL A 41 14.21 -10.36 -2.58
N ALA A 42 13.62 -10.49 -1.38
CA ALA A 42 14.35 -11.00 -0.18
C ALA A 42 13.50 -11.92 0.74
N PRO A 43 14.12 -12.86 1.50
CA PRO A 43 13.47 -14.07 2.05
C PRO A 43 12.59 -13.90 3.31
N PHE A 44 12.78 -12.86 4.12
CA PHE A 44 11.85 -12.52 5.22
C PHE A 44 11.53 -11.04 5.18
N LYS A 45 10.24 -10.71 5.05
CA LYS A 45 9.77 -9.31 4.94
C LYS A 45 8.86 -8.93 6.09
N SER A 46 9.05 -7.70 6.57
CA SER A 46 8.11 -7.00 7.44
C SER A 46 6.72 -6.99 6.78
N VAL A 47 5.70 -7.48 7.47
CA VAL A 47 4.30 -7.17 7.13
C VAL A 47 4.16 -5.66 7.21
N ARG A 48 3.67 -5.03 6.15
CA ARG A 48 3.43 -3.59 6.12
C ARG A 48 1.94 -3.35 6.01
N VAL A 49 1.44 -2.51 6.90
CA VAL A 49 0.04 -2.08 6.94
C VAL A 49 -0.03 -0.69 6.32
N LEU A 50 -0.86 -0.52 5.30
CA LEU A 50 -1.14 0.77 4.69
C LEU A 50 -2.46 1.30 5.24
N ASP A 51 -2.46 2.53 5.75
CA ASP A 51 -3.70 3.24 6.04
C ASP A 51 -4.22 3.84 4.74
N VAL A 52 -5.07 3.07 4.07
CA VAL A 52 -5.66 3.41 2.78
C VAL A 52 -6.46 4.70 2.84
N GLU A 53 -7.10 5.00 3.97
CA GLU A 53 -7.97 6.18 4.08
C GLU A 53 -7.21 7.49 4.07
N ARG A 54 -5.94 7.45 4.49
CA ARG A 54 -5.03 8.61 4.43
C ARG A 54 -4.35 8.78 3.07
N MET A 55 -4.50 7.82 2.16
CA MET A 55 -3.92 7.95 0.82
C MET A 55 -4.75 8.94 -0.01
N PRO A 56 -4.09 9.84 -0.77
CA PRO A 56 -4.79 10.74 -1.66
C PRO A 56 -5.49 9.93 -2.75
N MET A 57 -6.71 10.34 -3.09
CA MET A 57 -7.39 9.81 -4.25
C MET A 57 -6.89 10.54 -5.49
N GLU A 58 -6.18 9.83 -6.36
CA GLU A 58 -5.80 10.33 -7.68
C GLU A 58 -7.06 10.31 -8.54
N ARG A 59 -7.55 11.48 -8.97
CA ARG A 59 -8.59 11.52 -9.99
C ARG A 59 -7.98 10.99 -11.28
N GLY A 60 -8.52 9.89 -11.79
CA GLY A 60 -7.99 9.30 -13.01
C GLY A 60 -8.31 10.20 -14.19
N ASN A 61 -7.36 10.33 -15.12
CA ASN A 61 -7.60 10.89 -16.44
C ASN A 61 -8.41 9.93 -17.34
N TYR A 62 -9.34 9.16 -16.77
CA TYR A 62 -10.21 8.21 -17.48
C TYR A 62 -11.35 8.94 -18.20
N GLY A 63 -11.01 9.98 -18.97
CA GLY A 63 -11.96 10.83 -19.68
C GLY A 63 -12.94 11.56 -18.74
N THR A 64 -14.18 11.72 -19.19
CA THR A 64 -15.25 12.48 -18.52
C THR A 64 -15.89 11.75 -17.33
N THR A 65 -15.38 10.58 -16.94
CA THR A 65 -16.05 9.66 -16.01
C THR A 65 -15.92 10.06 -14.53
N ASN A 66 -14.96 10.94 -14.17
CA ASN A 66 -14.67 11.35 -12.79
C ASN A 66 -14.31 10.21 -11.83
N TRP A 67 -13.81 9.07 -12.35
CA TRP A 67 -13.35 7.96 -11.52
C TRP A 67 -12.08 8.33 -10.73
N GLY A 68 -11.93 7.77 -9.54
CA GLY A 68 -10.77 7.96 -8.67
C GLY A 68 -10.02 6.67 -8.41
N THR A 69 -8.71 6.75 -8.17
CA THR A 69 -7.89 5.60 -7.81
C THR A 69 -6.96 5.90 -6.63
N ARG A 70 -6.76 4.90 -5.76
CA ARG A 70 -5.65 4.84 -4.81
C ARG A 70 -4.73 3.71 -5.22
N THR A 71 -3.52 4.02 -5.71
CA THR A 71 -2.56 2.99 -6.14
C THR A 71 -1.81 2.43 -4.93
N LEU A 72 -2.06 1.17 -4.57
CA LEU A 72 -1.47 0.51 -3.40
C LEU A 72 -0.06 -0.06 -3.71
N TRP A 73 0.15 -0.50 -4.95
CA TRP A 73 1.41 -1.09 -5.38
C TRP A 73 1.58 -1.00 -6.90
N ARG A 74 2.85 -0.85 -7.33
CA ARG A 74 3.24 -0.94 -8.75
C ARG A 74 4.29 -2.03 -8.92
N GLY A 75 4.09 -2.89 -9.90
CA GLY A 75 5.06 -3.88 -10.32
C GLY A 75 6.31 -3.21 -10.93
N PRO A 76 7.47 -3.87 -10.88
CA PRO A 76 8.67 -3.44 -11.55
C PRO A 76 8.43 -3.51 -13.06
N ASN A 77 9.02 -2.57 -13.80
CA ASN A 77 8.88 -2.49 -15.26
C ASN A 77 7.42 -2.47 -15.72
N ASP A 78 6.54 -1.84 -14.94
CA ASP A 78 5.10 -1.71 -15.21
C ASP A 78 4.34 -3.05 -15.35
N ASN A 79 4.90 -4.16 -14.84
CA ASN A 79 4.30 -5.48 -14.93
C ASN A 79 3.21 -5.74 -13.87
N GLY A 80 2.26 -4.82 -13.78
CA GLY A 80 1.08 -4.95 -12.92
C GLY A 80 0.91 -3.81 -11.93
N THR A 81 -0.32 -3.66 -11.46
CA THR A 81 -0.69 -2.63 -10.48
C THR A 81 -1.77 -3.17 -9.56
N LEU A 82 -1.71 -2.81 -8.29
CA LEU A 82 -2.81 -3.00 -7.35
C LEU A 82 -3.35 -1.63 -6.97
N ARG A 83 -4.66 -1.44 -7.14
CA ARG A 83 -5.33 -0.16 -6.88
C ARG A 83 -6.71 -0.39 -6.29
N ILE A 84 -7.19 0.59 -5.54
CA ILE A 84 -8.61 0.72 -5.20
C ILE A 84 -9.21 1.70 -6.20
N LEU A 85 -10.30 1.28 -6.84
CA LEU A 85 -11.07 2.09 -7.77
C LEU A 85 -12.29 2.67 -7.05
N TYR A 86 -12.53 3.96 -7.21
CA TYR A 86 -13.71 4.66 -6.76
C TYR A 86 -14.50 5.15 -7.97
N VAL A 87 -15.75 4.70 -8.07
CA VAL A 87 -16.69 5.11 -9.11
C VAL A 87 -17.83 5.89 -8.44
N PRO A 88 -18.00 7.19 -8.73
CA PRO A 88 -19.08 7.96 -8.11
C PRO A 88 -20.46 7.47 -8.59
N PRO A 89 -21.51 7.54 -7.74
CA PRO A 89 -22.87 7.22 -8.16
C PRO A 89 -23.32 8.04 -9.38
N GLY A 90 -23.93 7.37 -10.36
CA GLY A 90 -24.39 8.01 -11.60
C GLY A 90 -23.27 8.35 -12.59
N ALA A 91 -22.01 8.04 -12.28
CA ALA A 91 -20.93 8.16 -13.24
C ALA A 91 -21.19 7.30 -14.48
N GLN A 92 -20.75 7.79 -15.63
CA GLN A 92 -20.68 6.97 -16.82
C GLN A 92 -19.77 5.77 -16.56
N GLY A 93 -20.19 4.58 -17.03
CA GLY A 93 -19.38 3.38 -16.98
C GLY A 93 -18.07 3.52 -17.75
N ALA A 94 -17.17 2.54 -17.61
CA ALA A 94 -15.95 2.51 -18.40
C ALA A 94 -16.27 2.50 -19.90
N TYR A 95 -15.36 3.05 -20.71
CA TYR A 95 -15.39 2.83 -22.15
C TYR A 95 -15.38 1.33 -22.43
N ILE A 96 -16.00 0.90 -23.53
CA ILE A 96 -15.91 -0.49 -23.96
C ILE A 96 -14.45 -0.78 -24.32
N HIS A 97 -13.83 -1.70 -23.61
CA HIS A 97 -12.43 -2.09 -23.80
C HIS A 97 -12.23 -3.55 -23.40
N TYR A 98 -11.13 -4.14 -23.87
CA TYR A 98 -10.64 -5.45 -23.42
C TYR A 98 -9.23 -5.27 -22.84
N HIS A 99 -8.78 -6.22 -22.03
CA HIS A 99 -7.42 -6.24 -21.51
C HIS A 99 -6.57 -7.27 -22.25
N THR A 100 -5.30 -6.94 -22.48
CA THR A 100 -4.29 -7.91 -22.94
C THR A 100 -3.55 -8.55 -21.76
N PHE A 101 -4.10 -8.38 -20.56
CA PHE A 101 -3.56 -8.84 -19.29
C PHE A 101 -4.70 -9.37 -18.43
N HIS A 102 -4.39 -10.29 -17.53
CA HIS A 102 -5.35 -10.83 -16.59
C HIS A 102 -5.72 -9.76 -15.56
N GLU A 103 -7.01 -9.51 -15.36
CA GLU A 103 -7.49 -8.61 -14.31
C GLU A 103 -8.28 -9.37 -13.24
N TRP A 104 -8.01 -9.02 -11.99
CA TRP A 104 -8.82 -9.39 -10.84
C TRP A 104 -9.39 -8.14 -10.19
N ALA A 105 -10.67 -8.19 -9.82
CA ALA A 105 -11.30 -7.14 -9.04
C ALA A 105 -12.16 -7.73 -7.93
N TYR A 106 -12.23 -7.04 -6.80
CA TYR A 106 -13.12 -7.37 -5.70
C TYR A 106 -13.92 -6.12 -5.34
N ASN A 107 -15.24 -6.24 -5.32
CA ASN A 107 -16.13 -5.13 -4.98
C ASN A 107 -16.18 -4.97 -3.46
N ILE A 108 -15.46 -3.97 -2.95
CA ILE A 108 -15.39 -3.66 -1.51
C ILE A 108 -16.71 -3.11 -0.99
N GLN A 109 -17.38 -2.25 -1.77
CA GLN A 109 -18.64 -1.62 -1.38
C GLN A 109 -19.41 -1.15 -2.62
N GLY A 110 -20.74 -1.16 -2.52
CA GLY A 110 -21.65 -0.60 -3.52
C GLY A 110 -21.83 -1.47 -4.75
N ASP A 111 -22.60 -0.93 -5.70
CA ASP A 111 -22.97 -1.61 -6.93
C ASP A 111 -22.23 -0.99 -8.12
N PHE A 112 -21.71 -1.84 -8.99
CA PHE A 112 -21.01 -1.45 -10.21
C PHE A 112 -21.52 -2.28 -11.38
N THR A 113 -21.65 -1.68 -12.56
CA THR A 113 -22.09 -2.40 -13.75
C THR A 113 -21.16 -2.08 -14.90
N ASN A 114 -20.71 -3.11 -15.60
CA ASN A 114 -19.80 -2.94 -16.72
C ASN A 114 -20.07 -3.98 -17.82
N ASN A 115 -19.70 -3.62 -19.04
CA ASN A 115 -19.65 -4.56 -20.16
C ASN A 115 -18.31 -5.30 -20.13
N GLU A 116 -18.36 -6.63 -20.06
CA GLU A 116 -17.17 -7.45 -19.98
C GLU A 116 -16.77 -8.00 -21.35
N SER A 117 -16.11 -7.16 -22.15
CA SER A 117 -15.52 -7.55 -23.44
C SER A 117 -14.23 -8.33 -23.24
N THR A 118 -14.21 -9.59 -23.67
CA THR A 118 -13.07 -10.52 -23.50
C THR A 118 -12.20 -10.68 -24.74
N THR A 119 -12.61 -10.13 -25.89
CA THR A 119 -11.83 -10.18 -27.14
C THR A 119 -11.95 -8.85 -27.90
N PRO A 120 -10.99 -8.52 -28.79
CA PRO A 120 -11.05 -7.30 -29.60
C PRO A 120 -12.31 -7.21 -30.49
N HIS A 121 -12.86 -8.37 -30.87
CA HIS A 121 -14.04 -8.47 -31.73
C HIS A 121 -15.36 -8.46 -30.94
N ASN A 122 -15.29 -8.59 -29.62
CA ASN A 122 -16.46 -8.58 -28.75
C ASN A 122 -16.79 -7.14 -28.32
N VAL A 123 -17.41 -6.40 -29.23
CA VAL A 123 -17.86 -5.00 -29.00
C VAL A 123 -19.00 -4.87 -27.99
N SER A 124 -19.60 -5.97 -27.54
CA SER A 124 -20.60 -5.98 -26.47
C SER A 124 -20.57 -7.30 -25.68
N GLY A 125 -19.75 -7.35 -24.63
CA GLY A 125 -19.81 -8.42 -23.65
C GLY A 125 -21.12 -8.41 -22.84
N PRO A 126 -21.40 -9.49 -22.07
CA PRO A 126 -22.52 -9.47 -21.14
C PRO A 126 -22.36 -8.32 -20.14
N VAL A 127 -23.47 -7.62 -19.87
CA VAL A 127 -23.54 -6.62 -18.81
C VAL A 127 -23.46 -7.37 -17.48
N GLN A 128 -22.36 -7.21 -16.76
CA GLN A 128 -22.21 -7.76 -15.42
C GLN A 128 -22.60 -6.72 -14.38
N ARG A 129 -23.38 -7.16 -13.38
CA ARG A 129 -23.75 -6.36 -12.22
C ARG A 129 -22.98 -6.91 -11.02
N PHE A 130 -21.98 -6.15 -10.60
CA PHE A 130 -21.20 -6.43 -9.42
C PHE A 130 -21.82 -5.72 -8.21
N ARG A 131 -21.88 -6.44 -7.11
CA ARG A 131 -22.26 -5.95 -5.79
C ARG A 131 -21.11 -6.17 -4.83
N GLU A 132 -21.20 -5.54 -3.66
CA GLU A 132 -20.32 -5.82 -2.54
C GLU A 132 -20.10 -7.32 -2.32
N GLY A 133 -18.83 -7.72 -2.19
CA GLY A 133 -18.42 -9.10 -2.02
C GLY A 133 -18.23 -9.90 -3.32
N ASN A 134 -18.58 -9.36 -4.49
CA ASN A 134 -18.31 -10.03 -5.77
C ASN A 134 -16.82 -9.99 -6.12
N PHE A 135 -16.36 -11.09 -6.72
CA PHE A 135 -15.01 -11.24 -7.26
C PHE A 135 -15.08 -11.45 -8.77
N LEU A 136 -14.36 -10.61 -9.50
CA LEU A 136 -14.12 -10.71 -10.94
C LEU A 136 -12.73 -11.31 -11.16
N SER A 137 -12.66 -12.26 -12.08
CA SER A 137 -11.42 -12.76 -12.65
C SER A 137 -11.60 -12.87 -14.15
N ARG A 138 -10.91 -12.03 -14.92
CA ARG A 138 -10.96 -12.06 -16.39
C ARG A 138 -9.57 -12.27 -16.99
N PRO A 139 -9.45 -13.19 -17.96
CA PRO A 139 -8.19 -13.44 -18.65
C PRO A 139 -7.80 -12.28 -19.57
#